data_AF-A0A1F9MS86-F1
#
_entry.id   AF-A0A1F9MS86-F1
#
_cell.length_a   1.000
_cell.length_b   1.000
_cell.length_c   1.000
_cell.angle_alpha   90.00
_cell.angle_beta   90.00
_cell.angle_gamma   90.00
#
_symmetry.space_group_name_H-M   'P 1'
#
loop_
_entity.id
_entity.type
_entity.pdbx_description
1 polymer ?
#
loop_
_entity_poly.entity_id
_entity_poly.type
_entity_poly.pdbx_seq_one_letter_code
_entity_poly.pdbx_strand_id
1 'polypeptide(L)'
;MNSQISFDEALALAIRVRDELGARFDELAEQLERSRTHEAATLLREVASRQRETSASLRTAAHELPASAGGQLAFELPDYSAIRAHMTAHQALHIAFESEQAVYDWFSSLMA
;
A
#
# COMPACT_ATOMS: atom_id res chain seq x y z
N MET A 1 -18.03 -15.52 6.65
CA MET A 1 -17.23 -16.13 7.74
C MET A 1 -16.49 -14.99 8.42
N ASN A 2 -16.98 -14.52 9.57
CA ASN A 2 -16.28 -13.52 10.38
C ASN A 2 -15.17 -14.24 11.15
N SER A 3 -14.01 -14.41 10.52
CA SER A 3 -12.80 -14.69 11.28
C SER A 3 -12.34 -13.36 11.86
N GLN A 4 -12.60 -13.14 13.15
CA GLN A 4 -11.97 -12.05 13.90
C GLN A 4 -10.46 -12.25 13.82
N ILE A 5 -9.79 -11.47 12.98
CA ILE A 5 -8.33 -11.42 12.97
C ILE A 5 -7.87 -10.90 14.33
N SER A 6 -6.82 -11.48 14.87
CA SER A 6 -6.19 -10.96 16.09
C SER A 6 -5.57 -9.58 15.82
N PHE A 7 -5.37 -8.79 16.88
CA PHE A 7 -4.64 -7.51 16.79
C PHE A 7 -3.25 -7.72 16.17
N ASP A 8 -2.58 -8.80 16.55
CA ASP A 8 -1.26 -9.18 16.05
C ASP A 8 -1.26 -9.45 14.54
N GLU A 9 -2.26 -10.21 14.06
CA GLU A 9 -2.45 -10.45 12.63
C GLU A 9 -2.82 -9.16 11.88
N ALA A 10 -3.69 -8.33 12.44
CA ALA A 10 -4.07 -7.04 11.86
C ALA A 10 -2.85 -6.12 11.72
N LEU A 11 -1.98 -6.08 12.72
CA LEU A 11 -0.75 -5.27 12.73
C LEU A 11 0.29 -5.80 11.75
N ALA A 12 0.49 -7.12 11.68
CA ALA A 12 1.37 -7.74 10.69
C ALA A 12 0.88 -7.51 9.25
N LEU A 13 -0.43 -7.63 9.02
CA LEU A 13 -1.06 -7.32 7.73
C LEU A 13 -0.92 -5.82 7.41
N ALA A 14 -1.06 -4.94 8.39
CA ALA A 14 -0.85 -3.51 8.20
C ALA A 14 0.55 -3.18 7.74
N ILE A 15 1.57 -3.73 8.40
CA ILE A 15 2.97 -3.54 7.98
C ILE A 15 3.16 -4.00 6.53
N ARG A 16 2.67 -5.21 6.21
CA ARG A 16 2.80 -5.79 4.87
C ARG A 16 2.14 -4.93 3.78
N VAL A 17 0.89 -4.51 4.00
CA VAL A 17 0.15 -3.66 3.05
C VAL A 17 0.87 -2.34 2.81
N ARG A 18 1.38 -1.72 3.87
CA ARG A 18 2.07 -0.44 3.80
C ARG A 18 3.39 -0.56 3.02
N ASP A 19 4.16 -1.63 3.21
CA ASP A 19 5.35 -1.88 2.39
C ASP A 19 5.01 -2.13 0.92
N GLU A 20 3.95 -2.89 0.67
CA GLU A 20 3.52 -3.21 -0.69
C GLU A 20 3.02 -1.97 -1.43
N LEU A 21 2.21 -1.13 -0.78
CA LEU A 21 1.82 0.18 -1.31
C LEU A 21 3.04 1.07 -1.58
N GLY A 22 4.00 1.12 -0.66
CA GLY A 22 5.22 1.90 -0.82
C GLY A 22 6.00 1.49 -2.06
N ALA A 23 6.28 0.19 -2.21
CA ALA A 23 6.96 -0.34 -3.38
C ALA A 23 6.20 -0.05 -4.68
N ARG A 24 4.86 -0.20 -4.66
CA ARG A 24 4.02 0.06 -5.83
C ARG A 24 4.05 1.54 -6.24
N PHE A 25 4.01 2.46 -5.28
CA PHE A 25 4.07 3.88 -5.58
C PHE A 25 5.43 4.33 -6.09
N ASP A 26 6.52 3.70 -5.65
CA ASP A 26 7.85 3.92 -6.25
C ASP A 26 7.86 3.49 -7.72
N GLU A 27 7.31 2.31 -8.04
CA GLU A 27 7.23 1.82 -9.42
C GLU A 27 6.36 2.73 -10.32
N LEU A 28 5.22 3.21 -9.80
CA LEU A 28 4.40 4.21 -10.48
C LEU A 28 5.17 5.50 -10.75
N ALA A 29 5.93 5.97 -9.75
CA ALA A 29 6.75 7.16 -9.90
C ALA A 29 7.83 6.98 -10.97
N GLU A 30 8.51 5.82 -11.03
CA GLU A 30 9.49 5.53 -12.08
C GLU A 30 8.88 5.58 -13.48
N GLN A 31 7.66 5.06 -13.66
CA GLN A 31 6.98 5.14 -14.95
C GLN A 31 6.63 6.57 -15.33
N LEU A 32 6.22 7.38 -14.36
CA LEU A 32 5.89 8.79 -14.58
C LEU A 32 7.11 9.67 -14.90
N GLU A 33 8.28 9.32 -14.37
CA GLU A 33 9.53 9.95 -14.79
C GLU A 33 9.85 9.65 -16.25
N ARG A 34 9.67 8.39 -16.67
CA ARG A 34 9.85 7.97 -18.07
C ARG A 34 8.88 8.67 -19.03
N SER A 35 7.67 9.02 -18.57
CA SER A 35 6.67 9.78 -19.35
C SER A 35 6.79 11.30 -19.22
N ARG A 36 7.86 11.84 -18.62
CA ARG A 36 8.12 13.29 -18.41
C ARG A 36 7.10 14.01 -17.52
N THR A 37 6.35 13.29 -16.70
CA THR A 37 5.38 13.83 -15.73
C THR A 37 5.97 13.87 -14.32
N HIS A 38 6.98 14.72 -14.14
CA HIS A 38 7.84 14.74 -12.95
C HIS A 38 7.12 15.15 -11.66
N GLU A 39 6.17 16.07 -11.71
CA GLU A 39 5.43 16.51 -10.51
C GLU A 39 4.62 15.36 -9.88
N ALA A 40 3.93 14.58 -10.72
CA ALA A 40 3.18 13.41 -10.26
C ALA A 40 4.10 12.30 -9.74
N ALA A 41 5.28 12.13 -10.35
CA ALA A 41 6.29 11.19 -9.85
C ALA A 41 6.81 11.61 -8.46
N THR A 42 7.09 12.89 -8.24
CA THR A 42 7.52 13.41 -6.93
C THR A 42 6.45 13.16 -5.88
N LEU A 43 5.19 13.47 -6.18
CA LEU A 43 4.08 13.22 -5.26
C LEU A 43 4.01 11.74 -4.87
N LEU A 44 4.10 10.82 -5.84
CA LEU A 44 4.04 9.39 -5.55
C LEU A 44 5.24 8.90 -4.73
N ARG A 45 6.44 9.46 -4.93
CA ARG A 45 7.60 9.17 -4.07
C ARG A 45 7.39 9.65 -2.64
N GLU A 46 6.80 10.82 -2.45
CA GLU A 46 6.46 11.31 -1.10
C GLU A 46 5.46 10.37 -0.41
N VAL A 47 4.42 9.93 -1.13
CA VAL A 47 3.45 8.96 -0.60
C VAL A 47 4.16 7.64 -0.27
N ALA A 48 5.00 7.12 -1.17
CA ALA A 48 5.78 5.91 -0.94
C ALA A 48 6.69 6.02 0.31
N SER A 49 7.34 7.17 0.51
CA SER A 49 8.13 7.44 1.72
C SER A 49 7.29 7.37 2.98
N ARG A 50 6.12 8.03 2.98
CA ARG A 50 5.19 8.00 4.13
C ARG A 50 4.69 6.60 4.43
N GLN A 51 4.43 5.78 3.41
CA GLN A 51 4.03 4.39 3.59
C GLN A 51 5.14 3.57 4.30
N ARG A 52 6.40 3.75 3.90
CA ARG A 52 7.56 3.13 4.55
C ARG A 52 7.81 3.64 5.97
N GLU A 53 7.67 4.94 6.19
CA GLU A 53 7.80 5.54 7.53
C GLU A 53 6.72 4.99 8.47
N THR A 54 5.50 4.82 7.95
CA THR A 54 4.39 4.21 8.69
C THR A 54 4.68 2.75 8.99
N SER A 55 5.11 1.95 8.01
CA SER A 55 5.42 0.54 8.23
C SER A 55 6.59 0.35 9.19
N ALA A 56 7.62 1.21 9.14
CA ALA A 56 8.72 1.23 10.10
C ALA A 56 8.23 1.56 11.52
N SER A 57 7.37 2.58 11.66
CA SER A 57 6.79 2.96 12.95
C SER A 57 5.93 1.84 13.53
N LEU A 58 5.12 1.18 12.70
CA LEU A 58 4.33 0.01 13.10
C LEU A 58 5.22 -1.15 13.52
N ARG A 59 6.34 -1.41 12.83
CA ARG A 59 7.32 -2.43 13.24
C ARG A 59 7.95 -2.12 14.60
N THR A 60 8.25 -0.85 14.87
CA THR A 60 8.76 -0.43 16.18
C THR A 60 7.71 -0.65 17.27
N ALA A 61 6.44 -0.35 17.01
CA ALA A 61 5.35 -0.65 17.93
C ALA A 61 5.11 -2.17 18.09
N ALA A 62 5.36 -2.93 17.02
CA ALA A 62 5.20 -4.38 16.94
C ALA A 62 6.35 -5.19 17.58
N HIS A 63 7.26 -4.57 18.35
CA HIS A 63 8.48 -5.23 18.84
C HIS A 63 8.24 -6.54 19.64
N GLU A 64 6.99 -6.81 20.04
CA GLU A 64 6.55 -8.03 20.74
C GLU A 64 5.75 -9.03 19.87
N LEU A 65 5.57 -8.80 18.56
CA LEU A 65 4.76 -9.69 17.74
C LEU A 65 5.47 -11.00 17.40
N PRO A 66 4.81 -12.16 17.58
CA PRO A 66 5.35 -13.43 17.14
C PRO A 66 5.50 -13.48 15.61
N ALA A 67 6.61 -14.05 15.13
CA ALA A 67 6.93 -14.17 13.69
C ALA A 67 5.86 -14.92 12.88
N SER A 68 4.93 -15.62 13.53
CA SER A 68 3.81 -16.33 12.94
C SER A 68 2.58 -15.48 12.63
N ALA A 69 2.57 -14.18 12.95
CA ALA A 69 1.43 -13.29 12.72
C ALA A 69 1.14 -12.98 11.23
N GLY A 70 1.82 -13.64 10.29
CA GLY A 70 1.67 -13.41 8.85
C GLY A 70 0.40 -14.04 8.26
N GLY A 71 -0.71 -13.31 8.27
CA GLY A 71 -1.91 -13.64 7.50
C GLY A 71 -1.76 -13.43 5.99
N GLN A 72 -2.65 -14.06 5.21
CA GLN A 72 -2.82 -13.76 3.79
C GLN A 72 -3.76 -12.56 3.64
N LEU A 73 -3.46 -11.63 2.74
CA LEU A 73 -4.34 -10.51 2.48
C LEU A 73 -5.67 -11.01 1.90
N ALA A 74 -6.78 -10.57 2.49
CA ALA A 74 -8.12 -10.94 2.06
C ALA A 74 -8.60 -10.14 0.84
N PHE A 75 -7.79 -9.20 0.35
CA PHE A 75 -8.08 -8.37 -0.80
C PHE A 75 -6.85 -8.28 -1.70
N GLU A 76 -7.10 -8.12 -2.99
CA GLU A 76 -6.08 -7.82 -3.98
C GLU A 76 -6.02 -6.31 -4.14
N LEU A 77 -4.83 -5.74 -4.04
CA LEU A 77 -4.60 -4.37 -4.49
C LEU A 77 -4.84 -4.30 -6.01
N PRO A 78 -5.36 -3.18 -6.55
CA PRO A 78 -5.74 -3.04 -7.96
C PRO A 78 -4.74 -3.64 -8.94
N ASP A 79 -5.25 -4.37 -9.94
CA ASP A 79 -4.44 -5.17 -10.86
C ASP A 79 -3.46 -4.29 -11.68
N TYR A 80 -2.21 -4.73 -11.65
CA TYR A 80 -1.02 -4.10 -12.20
C TYR A 80 -0.90 -4.25 -13.73
N SER A 81 -1.71 -5.12 -14.35
CA SER A 81 -1.80 -5.23 -15.80
C SER A 81 -2.20 -3.91 -16.49
N ALA A 82 -2.70 -2.94 -15.72
CA ALA A 82 -2.97 -1.57 -16.14
C ALA A 82 -1.76 -0.62 -16.14
N ILE A 83 -0.61 -0.97 -15.54
CA ILE A 83 0.64 -0.18 -15.64
C ILE A 83 1.26 -0.43 -17.01
N ARG A 84 0.62 0.17 -17.99
CA ARG A 84 1.06 0.17 -19.38
C ARG A 84 2.25 1.12 -19.50
N ALA A 85 3.18 0.77 -20.37
CA ALA A 85 4.11 1.76 -20.91
C ALA A 85 3.29 2.96 -21.42
N HIS A 86 3.65 4.19 -21.02
CA HIS A 86 2.94 5.44 -21.32
C HIS A 86 1.67 5.73 -20.51
N MET A 87 1.65 5.37 -19.23
CA MET A 87 0.58 5.79 -18.33
C MET A 87 0.61 7.30 -18.07
N THR A 88 -0.55 7.94 -18.11
CA THR A 88 -0.70 9.38 -17.79
C THR A 88 -0.65 9.61 -16.28
N ALA A 89 -0.30 10.84 -15.87
CA ALA A 89 -0.36 11.25 -14.46
C ALA A 89 -1.73 10.99 -13.82
N HIS A 90 -2.82 11.24 -14.56
CA HIS A 90 -4.17 11.00 -14.06
C HIS A 90 -4.42 9.52 -13.77
N GLN A 91 -4.04 8.62 -14.69
CA GLN A 91 -4.19 7.17 -14.50
C GLN A 91 -3.35 6.68 -13.31
N ALA A 92 -2.12 7.15 -13.18
CA ALA A 92 -1.25 6.77 -12.07
C ALA A 92 -1.81 7.22 -10.71
N LEU A 93 -2.27 8.46 -10.62
CA LEU A 93 -2.88 8.98 -9.39
C LEU A 93 -4.22 8.30 -9.09
N HIS A 94 -4.98 7.92 -10.10
CA HIS A 94 -6.22 7.17 -9.91
C HIS A 94 -5.96 5.77 -9.34
N ILE A 95 -5.00 5.03 -9.90
CA ILE A 95 -4.58 3.71 -9.37
C ILE A 95 -4.08 3.85 -7.93
N ALA A 96 -3.29 4.89 -7.63
CA ALA A 96 -2.81 5.14 -6.28
C ALA A 96 -3.96 5.42 -5.30
N PHE A 97 -4.94 6.22 -5.72
CA PHE A 97 -6.13 6.51 -4.93
C PHE A 97 -6.97 5.26 -4.67
N GLU A 98 -7.27 4.46 -5.71
CA GLU A 98 -8.02 3.22 -5.56
C GLU A 98 -7.30 2.21 -4.65
N SER A 99 -5.97 2.16 -4.71
CA SER A 99 -5.16 1.31 -3.84
C SER A 99 -5.28 1.73 -2.37
N GLU A 100 -5.20 3.03 -2.06
CA GLU A 100 -5.40 3.53 -0.69
C GLU A 100 -6.84 3.33 -0.21
N GLN A 101 -7.83 3.53 -1.08
CA GLN A 101 -9.23 3.32 -0.76
C GLN A 101 -9.51 1.85 -0.41
N ALA A 102 -8.99 0.91 -1.19
CA ALA A 102 -9.14 -0.53 -0.91
C ALA A 102 -8.54 -0.90 0.47
N VAL A 103 -7.39 -0.32 0.81
CA VAL A 103 -6.76 -0.51 2.12
C VAL A 103 -7.61 0.10 3.24
N TYR A 104 -8.12 1.31 3.03
CA TYR A 104 -9.00 1.97 4.00
C TYR A 104 -10.29 1.17 4.24
N ASP A 105 -10.93 0.69 3.18
CA ASP A 105 -12.17 -0.09 3.25
C ASP A 105 -11.94 -1.41 3.99
N TRP A 106 -10.82 -2.08 3.70
CA TRP A 106 -10.43 -3.29 4.41
C TRP A 106 -10.23 -3.03 5.91
N PHE A 107 -9.44 -2.04 6.31
CA PHE A 107 -9.27 -1.70 7.73
C PHE A 107 -10.59 -1.30 8.40
N SER A 108 -11.44 -0.55 7.71
CA SER A 108 -12.75 -0.14 8.22
C SER A 108 -13.65 -1.35 8.46
N SER A 109 -13.60 -2.36 7.59
CA SER A 109 -14.36 -3.61 7.75
C SER A 109 -13.92 -4.44 8.96
N LEU A 110 -12.69 -4.27 9.44
CA LEU A 110 -12.15 -4.98 10.61
C LEU A 110 -12.55 -4.32 11.94
N MET A 111 -12.95 -3.05 11.91
CA MET A 111 -13.38 -2.28 13.08
C MET A 111 -14.90 -2.23 13.26
N ALA A 112 -15.67 -2.74 12.29
CA ALA A 112 -17.13 -2.78 12.28
C ALA A 112 -17.67 -4.05 12.95
#